data_AF-C0VH11-F1
#
_entry.id   AF-C0VH11-F1
#
_cell.length_a   1.000
_cell.length_b   1.000
_cell.length_c   1.000
_cell.angle_alpha   90.00
_cell.angle_beta   90.00
_cell.angle_gamma   90.00
#
_symmetry.space_group_name_H-M   'P 1'
#
loop_
_entity.id
_entity.type
_entity.pdbx_description
1 polymer ?
#
loop_
_entity_poly.entity_id
_entity_poly.type
_entity_poly.pdbx_seq_one_letter_code
_entity_poly.pdbx_strand_id
1 'polypeptide(L)'
;MACEVIEQVFMVLLQENQQHSKTGESEKVIQQILEAIRKYMPWSVSFFGNDRLIPLVEYLSKTLQIEDDHIYMTYPVESQLAQQVTASAQKLAAGNQQEIQHALKLLTEVIDVGVTHLIREPKKCLKFNFVVDKTLNGVINMTTHLGYKRLEKLGTQLDQQMASTYVDYFLKFMRQQA
;
A
#
# COMPACT_ATOMS: atom_id res chain seq x y z
N MET A 1 -18.35 -8.95 17.10
CA MET A 1 -18.42 -7.47 17.03
C MET A 1 -18.53 -6.94 15.60
N ALA A 2 -17.49 -6.91 14.76
CA ALA A 2 -17.63 -6.35 13.39
C ALA A 2 -18.61 -7.13 12.48
N CYS A 3 -18.62 -8.47 12.56
CA CYS A 3 -19.56 -9.32 11.81
C CYS A 3 -21.01 -9.10 12.24
N GLU A 4 -21.25 -8.94 13.54
CA GLU A 4 -22.60 -8.71 14.10
C GLU A 4 -23.11 -7.33 13.70
N VAL A 5 -22.26 -6.30 13.72
CA VAL A 5 -22.65 -4.94 13.31
C VAL A 5 -23.02 -4.90 11.81
N ILE A 6 -22.23 -5.57 10.96
CA ILE A 6 -22.52 -5.65 9.53
C ILE A 6 -23.79 -6.46 9.29
N GLU A 7 -23.94 -7.65 9.88
CA GLU A 7 -25.18 -8.45 9.75
C GLU A 7 -26.41 -7.69 10.25
N GLN A 8 -26.30 -6.96 11.36
CA GLN A 8 -27.41 -6.24 11.97
C GLN A 8 -27.82 -5.02 11.14
N VAL A 9 -26.86 -4.24 10.62
CA VAL A 9 -27.16 -3.11 9.71
C VAL A 9 -27.79 -3.59 8.41
N PHE A 10 -27.27 -4.68 7.82
CA PHE A 10 -27.83 -5.20 6.57
C PHE A 10 -29.17 -5.92 6.77
N MET A 11 -29.39 -6.62 7.89
CA MET A 11 -30.71 -7.18 8.24
C MET A 11 -31.75 -6.11 8.47
N VAL A 12 -31.40 -5.00 9.12
CA VAL A 12 -32.30 -3.85 9.30
C VAL A 12 -32.66 -3.22 7.95
N LEU A 13 -31.67 -2.98 7.08
CA LEU A 13 -31.91 -2.47 5.72
C LEU A 13 -32.79 -3.41 4.89
N LEU A 14 -32.68 -4.73 5.09
CA LEU A 14 -33.50 -5.73 4.43
C LEU A 14 -34.94 -5.77 4.96
N GLN A 15 -35.13 -5.63 6.26
CA GLN A 15 -36.45 -5.65 6.89
C GLN A 15 -37.24 -4.36 6.58
N GLU A 16 -36.60 -3.20 6.56
CA GLU A 16 -37.26 -1.93 6.22
C GLU A 16 -37.68 -1.86 4.74
N ASN A 17 -36.88 -2.43 3.82
CA ASN A 17 -37.20 -2.37 2.39
C ASN A 17 -38.28 -3.38 1.95
N GLN A 18 -38.49 -4.48 2.68
CA GLN A 18 -39.61 -5.40 2.43
C GLN A 18 -40.98 -4.76 2.64
N GLN A 19 -41.07 -3.70 3.45
CA GLN A 19 -42.33 -2.96 3.65
C GLN A 19 -42.63 -1.94 2.54
N HIS A 20 -41.65 -1.60 1.69
CA HIS A 20 -41.76 -0.54 0.68
C HIS A 20 -41.87 -1.03 -0.78
N SER A 21 -41.74 -2.33 -1.05
CA SER A 21 -41.83 -2.86 -2.42
C SER A 21 -43.27 -2.98 -2.91
N LYS A 22 -43.81 -1.91 -3.51
CA LYS A 22 -45.06 -1.95 -4.31
C LYS A 22 -44.82 -2.07 -5.83
N THR A 23 -43.59 -2.29 -6.27
CA THR A 23 -43.20 -2.35 -7.69
C THR A 23 -42.25 -3.52 -7.93
N GLY A 24 -42.71 -4.55 -8.66
CA GLY A 24 -42.01 -5.83 -8.85
C GLY A 24 -40.66 -5.77 -9.59
N GLU A 25 -40.28 -4.63 -10.17
CA GLU A 25 -38.93 -4.43 -10.72
C GLU A 25 -37.89 -4.10 -9.64
N SER A 26 -38.27 -3.30 -8.64
CA SER A 26 -37.41 -3.01 -7.47
C SER A 26 -37.16 -4.27 -6.65
N GLU A 27 -38.16 -5.15 -6.56
CA GLU A 27 -38.05 -6.44 -5.87
C GLU A 27 -37.00 -7.35 -6.54
N LYS A 28 -36.94 -7.42 -7.87
CA LYS A 28 -35.91 -8.20 -8.59
C LYS A 28 -34.49 -7.66 -8.38
N VAL A 29 -34.30 -6.34 -8.40
CA VAL A 29 -32.98 -5.73 -8.17
C VAL A 29 -32.53 -5.96 -6.72
N ILE A 30 -33.43 -5.82 -5.76
CA ILE A 30 -33.16 -6.13 -4.34
C ILE A 30 -32.84 -7.62 -4.17
N GLN A 31 -33.57 -8.51 -4.84
CA GLN A 31 -33.31 -9.96 -4.83
C GLN A 31 -31.92 -10.28 -5.40
N GLN A 32 -31.50 -9.62 -6.48
CA GLN A 32 -30.17 -9.78 -7.07
C GLN A 32 -29.06 -9.27 -6.14
N ILE A 33 -29.26 -8.13 -5.47
CA ILE A 33 -28.33 -7.61 -4.47
C ILE A 33 -28.24 -8.60 -3.31
N LEU A 34 -29.36 -9.15 -2.84
CA LEU A 34 -29.44 -10.17 -1.80
C LEU A 34 -28.73 -11.46 -2.18
N GLU A 35 -28.92 -11.96 -3.40
CA GLU A 35 -28.26 -13.15 -3.92
C GLU A 35 -26.76 -12.93 -4.06
N ALA A 36 -26.33 -11.77 -4.54
CA ALA A 36 -24.92 -11.41 -4.62
C ALA A 36 -24.30 -11.34 -3.22
N ILE A 37 -24.97 -10.69 -2.26
CA ILE A 37 -24.53 -10.63 -0.88
C ILE A 37 -24.45 -12.04 -0.29
N ARG A 38 -25.48 -12.89 -0.40
CA ARG A 38 -25.41 -14.29 0.09
C ARG A 38 -24.33 -15.12 -0.59
N LYS A 39 -24.08 -14.89 -1.87
CA LYS A 39 -23.07 -15.61 -2.67
C LYS A 39 -21.64 -15.24 -2.27
N TYR A 40 -21.39 -13.95 -2.00
CA TYR A 40 -20.04 -13.45 -1.75
C TYR A 40 -19.75 -13.16 -0.27
N MET A 41 -20.76 -12.97 0.58
CA MET A 41 -20.61 -12.71 2.01
C MET A 41 -19.81 -13.80 2.72
N PRO A 42 -20.03 -15.12 2.53
CA PRO A 42 -19.18 -16.14 3.15
C PRO A 42 -17.71 -16.03 2.72
N TRP A 43 -17.44 -15.61 1.47
CA TRP A 43 -16.08 -15.39 0.97
C TRP A 43 -15.46 -14.14 1.59
N SER A 44 -16.20 -13.03 1.64
CA SER A 44 -15.81 -11.80 2.33
C SER A 44 -15.59 -12.04 3.83
N VAL A 45 -16.47 -12.76 4.51
CA VAL A 45 -16.34 -13.12 5.93
C VAL A 45 -15.17 -14.07 6.16
N SER A 46 -14.83 -14.96 5.22
CA SER A 46 -13.60 -15.76 5.28
C SER A 46 -12.33 -14.91 5.08
N PHE A 47 -12.45 -13.79 4.36
CA PHE A 47 -11.40 -12.80 4.15
C PHE A 47 -11.20 -11.92 5.40
N PHE A 48 -12.31 -11.61 6.10
CA PHE A 48 -12.34 -10.93 7.40
C PHE A 48 -12.24 -11.88 8.59
N GLY A 49 -12.01 -13.18 8.35
CA GLY A 49 -11.72 -14.16 9.39
C GLY A 49 -10.56 -13.63 10.22
N ASN A 50 -10.88 -13.26 11.46
CA ASN A 50 -10.07 -12.40 12.34
C ASN A 50 -8.60 -12.84 12.41
N ASP A 51 -8.33 -14.14 12.32
CA ASP A 51 -7.01 -14.77 12.37
C ASP A 51 -6.01 -14.31 11.28
N ARG A 52 -6.48 -13.82 10.13
CA ARG A 52 -5.60 -13.31 9.04
C ARG A 52 -5.36 -11.80 9.14
N LEU A 53 -6.30 -11.08 9.73
CA LEU A 53 -6.20 -9.64 9.91
C LEU A 53 -5.42 -9.27 11.15
N ILE A 54 -5.50 -10.05 12.23
CA ILE A 54 -4.68 -9.86 13.44
C ILE A 54 -3.18 -9.73 13.10
N PRO A 55 -2.53 -10.70 12.42
CA PRO A 55 -1.10 -10.59 12.12
C PRO A 55 -0.79 -9.43 11.18
N LEU A 56 -1.72 -9.06 10.29
CA LEU A 56 -1.58 -7.90 9.41
C LEU A 56 -1.62 -6.59 10.22
N VAL A 57 -2.60 -6.43 11.10
CA VAL A 57 -2.75 -5.25 11.95
C VAL A 57 -1.60 -5.14 12.94
N GLU A 58 -1.17 -6.25 13.55
CA GLU A 58 0.01 -6.29 14.41
C GLU A 58 1.26 -5.86 13.64
N TYR A 59 1.44 -6.35 12.42
CA TYR A 59 2.56 -5.96 11.58
C TYR A 59 2.52 -4.46 11.22
N LEU A 60 1.38 -3.96 10.72
CA LEU A 60 1.22 -2.56 10.33
C LEU A 60 1.26 -1.62 11.55
N SER A 61 0.82 -2.05 12.73
CA SER A 61 0.92 -1.23 13.93
C SER A 61 2.37 -0.88 14.28
N LYS A 62 3.31 -1.79 13.96
CA LYS A 62 4.76 -1.57 14.15
C LYS A 62 5.36 -0.60 13.13
N THR A 63 4.68 -0.37 12.00
CA THR A 63 5.11 0.61 11.02
C THR A 63 4.59 2.01 11.37
N LEU A 64 3.60 2.14 12.26
CA LEU A 64 3.07 3.43 12.65
C LEU A 64 3.96 4.11 13.71
N GLN A 65 4.30 5.37 13.48
CA GLN A 65 4.93 6.25 14.44
C GLN A 65 4.09 7.51 14.62
N ILE A 66 4.00 7.99 15.86
CA ILE A 66 3.27 9.21 16.21
C ILE A 66 4.31 10.28 16.51
N GLU A 67 4.26 11.39 15.79
CA GLU A 67 5.17 12.53 15.94
C GLU A 67 4.36 13.81 15.70
N ASP A 68 4.46 14.79 16.60
CA ASP A 68 3.75 16.08 16.52
C ASP A 68 2.23 15.96 16.26
N ASP A 69 1.55 15.05 16.97
CA ASP A 69 0.11 14.71 16.77
C ASP A 69 -0.25 14.16 15.38
N HIS A 70 0.75 13.85 14.55
CA HIS A 70 0.56 13.21 13.25
C HIS A 70 0.99 11.75 13.29
N ILE A 71 0.20 10.90 12.62
CA ILE A 71 0.50 9.48 12.48
C ILE A 71 1.16 9.25 11.13
N TYR A 72 2.36 8.68 11.16
CA TYR A 72 3.14 8.35 9.98
C TYR A 72 3.30 6.85 9.85
N MET A 73 3.25 6.38 8.61
CA MET A 73 3.65 5.02 8.28
C MET A 73 5.13 5.02 7.87
N THR A 74 5.92 4.24 8.58
CA THR A 74 7.37 4.21 8.51
C THR A 74 7.86 2.78 8.26
N TYR A 75 9.05 2.65 7.69
CA TYR A 75 9.68 1.34 7.50
C TYR A 75 11.19 1.49 7.73
N PRO A 76 11.85 0.45 8.25
CA PRO A 76 13.28 0.51 8.51
C PRO A 76 14.04 0.53 7.19
N VAL A 77 15.02 1.43 7.10
CA VAL A 77 16.00 1.47 6.02
C VAL A 77 17.37 1.18 6.64
N GLU A 78 18.13 0.28 6.04
CA GLU A 78 19.46 -0.07 6.54
C GLU A 78 20.37 1.16 6.60
N SER A 79 21.14 1.30 7.69
CA SER A 79 22.01 2.46 7.91
C SER A 79 22.98 2.69 6.76
N GLN A 80 23.49 1.61 6.15
CA GLN A 80 24.38 1.70 4.99
C GLN A 80 23.68 2.35 3.79
N LEU A 81 22.45 1.94 3.48
CA LEU A 81 21.68 2.52 2.37
C LEU A 81 21.31 3.98 2.65
N ALA A 82 20.87 4.29 3.88
CA ALA A 82 20.56 5.67 4.27
C ALA A 82 21.78 6.61 4.15
N GLN A 83 22.97 6.12 4.54
CA GLN A 83 24.23 6.86 4.37
C GLN A 83 24.58 7.07 2.90
N GLN A 84 24.43 6.05 2.05
CA GLN A 84 24.68 6.16 0.61
C GLN A 84 23.77 7.19 -0.06
N VAL A 85 22.47 7.17 0.26
CA VAL A 85 21.50 8.14 -0.26
C VAL A 85 21.89 9.56 0.16
N THR A 86 22.21 9.75 1.45
CA THR A 86 22.63 11.06 1.98
C THR A 86 23.91 11.57 1.32
N ALA A 87 24.91 10.72 1.16
CA ALA A 87 26.18 11.07 0.50
C ALA A 87 25.98 11.41 -0.99
N SER A 88 25.13 10.64 -1.68
CA SER A 88 24.81 10.89 -3.09
C SER A 88 24.04 12.21 -3.28
N ALA A 89 23.11 12.51 -2.38
CA ALA A 89 22.40 13.79 -2.37
C ALA A 89 23.33 14.99 -2.16
N GLN A 90 24.31 14.88 -1.25
CA GLN A 90 25.32 15.93 -1.04
C GLN A 90 26.16 16.18 -2.29
N LYS A 91 26.58 15.12 -2.99
CA LYS A 91 27.32 15.25 -4.26
C LYS A 91 26.48 15.88 -5.36
N LEU A 92 25.19 15.56 -5.43
CA LEU A 92 24.25 16.19 -6.37
C LEU A 92 24.06 17.68 -6.08
N ALA A 93 23.88 18.05 -4.80
CA ALA A 93 23.78 19.43 -4.38
C ALA A 93 25.06 20.22 -4.69
N ALA A 94 26.23 19.56 -4.65
CA ALA A 94 27.52 20.13 -5.01
C ALA A 94 27.76 20.29 -6.53
N GLY A 95 26.80 19.94 -7.39
CA GLY A 95 26.94 20.13 -8.84
C GLY A 95 27.33 18.88 -9.63
N ASN A 96 27.50 17.72 -8.99
CA ASN A 96 27.99 16.53 -9.69
C ASN A 96 26.90 15.86 -10.54
N GLN A 97 26.87 16.18 -11.84
CA GLN A 97 25.88 15.62 -12.77
C GLN A 97 26.03 14.11 -13.00
N GLN A 98 27.23 13.55 -12.83
CA GLN A 98 27.45 12.11 -12.98
C GLN A 98 26.76 11.30 -11.88
N GLU A 99 26.38 11.96 -10.78
CA GLU A 99 25.74 11.35 -9.63
C GLU A 99 24.22 11.14 -9.82
N ILE A 100 23.59 11.79 -10.82
CA ILE A 100 22.12 11.76 -11.01
C ILE A 100 21.59 10.33 -11.12
N GLN A 101 22.23 9.51 -11.97
CA GLN A 101 21.84 8.12 -12.17
C GLN A 101 22.03 7.27 -10.92
N HIS A 102 23.12 7.50 -10.19
CA HIS A 102 23.41 6.77 -8.96
C HIS A 102 22.40 7.11 -7.87
N ALA A 103 22.09 8.39 -7.67
CA ALA A 103 21.12 8.84 -6.69
C ALA A 103 19.73 8.25 -6.97
N LEU A 104 19.25 8.29 -8.22
CA LEU A 104 17.95 7.72 -8.59
C LEU A 104 17.90 6.20 -8.41
N LYS A 105 19.01 5.50 -8.62
CA LYS A 105 19.13 4.08 -8.31
C LYS A 105 19.01 3.83 -6.81
N LEU A 106 19.73 4.58 -5.98
CA LEU A 106 19.64 4.47 -4.52
C LEU A 106 18.24 4.79 -4.00
N LEU A 107 17.57 5.80 -4.57
CA LEU A 107 16.17 6.09 -4.28
C LEU A 107 15.25 4.92 -4.64
N THR A 108 15.49 4.28 -5.77
CA THR A 108 14.75 3.09 -6.21
C THR A 108 14.93 1.94 -5.21
N GLU A 109 16.15 1.74 -4.68
CA GLU A 109 16.43 0.74 -3.65
C GLU A 109 15.65 1.05 -2.35
N VAL A 110 15.63 2.31 -1.88
CA VAL A 110 14.82 2.69 -0.71
C VAL A 110 13.32 2.46 -0.95
N ILE A 111 12.82 2.80 -2.14
CA ILE A 111 11.42 2.54 -2.50
C ILE A 111 11.12 1.03 -2.48
N ASP A 112 12.04 0.18 -2.95
CA ASP A 112 11.84 -1.27 -2.92
C ASP A 112 11.83 -1.84 -1.50
N VAL A 113 12.61 -1.27 -0.57
CA VAL A 113 12.50 -1.56 0.86
C VAL A 113 11.09 -1.20 1.37
N GLY A 114 10.57 -0.04 0.98
CA GLY A 114 9.19 0.37 1.29
C GLY A 114 8.14 -0.58 0.72
N VAL A 115 8.27 -0.99 -0.54
CA VAL A 115 7.38 -1.99 -1.16
C VAL A 115 7.44 -3.31 -0.41
N THR A 116 8.62 -3.73 0.03
CA THR A 116 8.76 -4.96 0.81
C THR A 116 7.99 -4.85 2.11
N HIS A 117 8.23 -3.79 2.89
CA HIS A 117 7.64 -3.64 4.21
C HIS A 117 6.16 -3.28 4.19
N LEU A 118 5.68 -2.54 3.18
CA LEU A 118 4.30 -2.04 3.16
C LEU A 118 3.37 -2.83 2.25
N ILE A 119 3.91 -3.67 1.36
CA ILE A 119 3.12 -4.46 0.40
C ILE A 119 3.42 -5.95 0.54
N ARG A 120 4.69 -6.36 0.40
CA ARG A 120 5.04 -7.80 0.33
C ARG A 120 4.85 -8.52 1.66
N GLU A 121 5.33 -7.94 2.76
CA GLU A 121 5.17 -8.52 4.11
C GLU A 121 3.69 -8.52 4.56
N PRO A 122 2.93 -7.42 4.48
CA PRO A 122 1.48 -7.41 4.72
C PRO A 122 0.71 -8.47 3.93
N LYS A 123 1.05 -8.66 2.65
CA LYS A 123 0.44 -9.71 1.82
C LYS A 123 0.73 -11.12 2.37
N LYS A 124 1.94 -11.39 2.88
CA LYS A 124 2.27 -12.69 3.49
C LYS A 124 1.41 -12.97 4.71
N CYS A 125 1.12 -11.95 5.54
CA CYS A 125 0.24 -12.08 6.71
C CYS A 125 -1.17 -12.55 6.33
N LEU A 126 -1.66 -12.16 5.15
CA LEU A 126 -3.00 -12.52 4.66
C LEU A 126 -3.15 -13.97 4.19
N LYS A 127 -2.05 -14.72 4.04
CA LYS A 127 -2.04 -16.17 3.70
C LYS A 127 -3.00 -16.53 2.57
N PHE A 128 -2.89 -15.82 1.45
CA PHE A 128 -3.72 -16.10 0.27
C PHE A 128 -3.52 -17.51 -0.26
N ASN A 129 -4.55 -18.05 -0.92
CA ASN A 129 -4.38 -19.28 -1.69
C ASN A 129 -3.39 -19.07 -2.84
N PHE A 130 -2.81 -20.15 -3.35
CA PHE A 130 -1.75 -20.11 -4.35
C PHE A 130 -2.11 -19.29 -5.60
N VAL A 131 -3.35 -19.39 -6.10
CA VAL A 131 -3.79 -18.67 -7.30
C VAL A 131 -3.81 -17.17 -7.07
N VAL A 132 -4.43 -16.74 -5.97
CA VAL A 132 -4.50 -15.32 -5.60
C VAL A 132 -3.12 -14.77 -5.30
N ASP A 133 -2.29 -15.52 -4.57
CA ASP A 133 -0.93 -15.10 -4.23
C ASP A 133 -0.06 -14.89 -5.48
N LYS A 134 -0.11 -15.83 -6.42
CA LYS A 134 0.63 -15.75 -7.69
C LYS A 134 0.21 -14.56 -8.53
N THR A 135 -1.09 -14.29 -8.64
CA THR A 135 -1.60 -13.12 -9.38
C THR A 135 -1.15 -11.82 -8.73
N LEU A 136 -1.26 -11.69 -7.40
CA LEU A 136 -0.79 -10.51 -6.68
C LEU A 136 0.71 -10.30 -6.82
N ASN A 137 1.52 -11.37 -6.74
CA ASN A 137 2.96 -11.28 -6.98
C ASN A 137 3.26 -10.78 -8.41
N GLY A 138 2.52 -11.27 -9.40
CA GLY A 138 2.66 -10.83 -10.79
C GLY A 138 2.38 -9.32 -10.94
N VAL A 139 1.28 -8.84 -10.36
CA VAL A 139 0.92 -7.41 -10.40
C VAL A 139 1.94 -6.56 -9.64
N ILE A 140 2.32 -6.95 -8.42
CA ILE A 140 3.34 -6.23 -7.63
C ILE A 140 4.63 -6.09 -8.43
N ASN A 141 5.15 -7.20 -8.96
CA ASN A 141 6.40 -7.20 -9.73
C ASN A 141 6.30 -6.35 -11.00
N MET A 142 5.18 -6.42 -11.72
CA MET A 142 4.98 -5.62 -12.93
C MET A 142 4.93 -4.12 -12.61
N THR A 143 4.15 -3.73 -11.60
CA THR A 143 3.98 -2.33 -11.21
C THR A 143 5.28 -1.75 -10.65
N THR A 144 5.99 -2.49 -9.79
CA THR A 144 7.28 -2.04 -9.23
C THR A 144 8.31 -1.90 -10.34
N HIS A 145 8.44 -2.88 -11.23
CA HIS A 145 9.39 -2.83 -12.34
C HIS A 145 9.11 -1.66 -13.28
N LEU A 146 7.83 -1.39 -13.60
CA LEU A 146 7.46 -0.24 -14.41
C LEU A 146 7.79 1.08 -13.73
N GLY A 147 7.55 1.19 -12.42
CA GLY A 147 7.92 2.35 -11.60
C GLY A 147 9.43 2.59 -11.60
N TYR A 148 10.21 1.55 -11.33
CA TYR A 148 11.68 1.62 -11.25
C TYR A 148 12.29 2.03 -12.59
N LYS A 149 11.82 1.41 -13.68
CA LYS A 149 12.26 1.75 -15.04
C LYS A 149 11.92 3.20 -15.44
N ARG A 150 10.82 3.75 -14.92
CA ARG A 150 10.47 5.17 -15.14
C ARG A 150 11.41 6.09 -14.37
N LEU A 151 11.75 5.76 -13.12
CA LEU A 151 12.73 6.52 -12.33
C LEU A 151 14.12 6.51 -12.97
N GLU A 152 14.59 5.35 -13.44
CA GLU A 152 15.86 5.24 -14.17
C GLU A 152 15.88 6.10 -15.44
N LYS A 153 14.78 6.07 -16.22
CA LYS A 153 14.64 6.90 -17.42
C LYS A 153 14.59 8.39 -17.13
N LEU A 154 14.01 8.80 -16.01
CA LEU A 154 14.03 10.22 -15.60
C LEU A 154 15.46 10.72 -15.45
N GLY A 155 16.38 9.87 -14.97
CA GLY A 155 17.79 10.25 -14.84
C GLY A 155 18.49 10.63 -16.15
N THR A 156 17.97 10.22 -17.31
CA THR A 156 18.56 10.61 -18.62
C THR A 156 17.96 11.90 -19.16
N GLN A 157 16.93 12.44 -18.51
CA GLN A 157 16.15 13.60 -18.95
C GLN A 157 16.22 14.77 -17.96
N LEU A 158 16.60 14.50 -16.71
CA LEU A 158 16.72 15.52 -15.67
C LEU A 158 18.04 16.27 -15.79
N ASP A 159 17.96 17.60 -15.70
CA ASP A 159 19.12 18.40 -15.35
C ASP A 159 19.47 18.25 -13.86
N GLN A 160 20.66 18.72 -13.50
CA GLN A 160 21.20 18.57 -12.16
C GLN A 160 20.41 19.34 -11.10
N GLN A 161 19.82 20.48 -11.43
CA GLN A 161 19.07 21.30 -10.48
C GLN A 161 17.73 20.62 -10.15
N MET A 162 17.02 20.10 -11.16
CA MET A 162 15.81 19.32 -10.97
C MET A 162 16.10 18.02 -10.23
N ALA A 163 17.15 17.29 -10.61
CA ALA A 163 17.54 16.05 -9.94
C ALA A 163 17.84 16.27 -8.45
N SER A 164 18.61 17.31 -8.12
CA SER A 164 18.89 17.71 -6.73
C SER A 164 17.61 18.03 -5.96
N THR A 165 16.66 18.72 -6.58
CA THR A 165 15.37 19.06 -5.95
C THR A 165 14.53 17.81 -5.66
N TYR A 166 14.45 16.87 -6.60
CA TYR A 166 13.70 15.62 -6.39
C TYR A 166 14.31 14.76 -5.29
N VAL A 167 15.64 14.65 -5.25
CA VAL A 167 16.34 13.91 -4.20
C VAL A 167 16.15 14.59 -2.84
N ASP A 168 16.20 15.92 -2.75
CA ASP A 168 15.92 16.65 -1.51
C ASP A 168 14.49 16.42 -1.01
N TYR A 169 13.49 16.44 -1.91
CA TYR A 169 12.12 16.10 -1.55
C TYR A 169 12.00 14.68 -1.04
N PHE A 170 12.71 13.72 -1.65
CA PHE A 170 12.71 12.36 -1.15
C PHE A 170 13.35 12.24 0.24
N LEU A 171 14.46 12.93 0.48
CA LEU A 171 15.15 12.93 1.76
C LEU A 171 14.27 13.45 2.91
N LYS A 172 13.33 14.36 2.65
CA LYS A 172 12.35 14.81 3.65
C LYS A 172 11.43 13.69 4.16
N PHE A 173 11.28 12.60 3.40
CA PHE A 173 10.57 11.40 3.84
C PHE A 173 11.44 10.46 4.68
N MET A 174 12.76 10.57 4.60
CA MET A 174 13.67 9.80 5.44
C MET A 174 13.77 10.44 6.82
N ARG A 175 13.12 9.81 7.81
CA ARG A 175 13.24 10.22 9.20
C ARG A 175 14.44 9.56 9.85
N GLN A 176 15.22 10.33 10.58
CA GLN A 176 16.21 9.78 11.49
C GLN A 176 15.47 9.28 12.73
N GLN A 177 15.62 8.00 13.07
CA GLN A 177 15.15 7.53 14.38
C GLN A 177 15.91 8.31 15.47
N ALA A 178 15.16 8.95 16.36
CA ALA A 178 15.68 9.60 17.56
C ALA A 178 16.24 8.56 18.55
#